data_AF-A0A9E2CFU8-F1
#
_entry.id   AF-A0A9E2CFU8-F1
#
_cell.length_a   1.000
_cell.length_b   1.000
_cell.length_c   1.000
_cell.angle_alpha   90.00
_cell.angle_beta   90.00
_cell.angle_gamma   90.00
#
_symmetry.space_group_name_H-M   'P 1'
#
loop_
_entity.id
_entity.type
_entity.pdbx_description
1 polymer ?
#
loop_
_entity_poly.entity_id
_entity_poly.type
_entity_poly.pdbx_seq_one_letter_code
_entity_poly.pdbx_strand_id
1 'polypeptide(L)'
;MMSILEQLQRTFRLADAADIALVSLFLYTFFMWFKSSASRPILVGIGVLTIVYLLARAFDLYMTAAIFQAGLAFAAVAAIVVFQEDLRRSFARIASLGKLPRARTDRMDVDLDVLVSIVFELAKKKIGALLAIRGTESVDRHVRGGVATDARISKALLDSIFDPHSMGHDGAVIIDQDRVAQFAARLPLSNNSAQIGSRGTRHSAALGLTEVSDTMVVVVSEERGEVSVAEDGKLERVATPVELKKRLERFTYRVRPRKAADFRRWLLVENSGLKATAVLVACAAWFLVSFEAETVQKTFVVPVEYRNLPDTMDIDDAAPTEARITLTGFERAFNLLAPSTLKVSLDMNKVEEGPQQIVIDESHIKLPSNLALFRSAPRIVEFGVHTWVRARVGVEPRTEGRLPRELRQREIKVIPDTVQVFIWRSYKSS
;
A
#
# COMPACT_ATOMS: atom_id res chain seq x y z
N MET A 1 2.51 -30.74 19.13
CA MET A 1 3.25 -30.36 17.91
C MET A 1 2.23 -30.14 16.79
N MET A 2 1.44 -29.06 16.90
CA MET A 2 0.54 -28.65 15.81
C MET A 2 1.42 -28.20 14.65
N SER A 3 1.12 -28.70 13.44
CA SER A 3 1.92 -28.40 12.26
C SER A 3 1.91 -26.89 11.99
N ILE A 4 3.07 -26.34 11.65
CA ILE A 4 3.28 -24.93 11.25
C ILE A 4 2.26 -24.50 10.17
N LEU A 5 1.73 -25.47 9.40
CA LEU A 5 0.69 -25.29 8.38
C LEU A 5 -0.69 -24.87 8.95
N GLU A 6 -1.12 -25.44 10.09
CA GLU A 6 -2.41 -25.08 10.71
C GLU A 6 -2.37 -23.71 11.37
N GLN A 7 -1.20 -23.31 11.90
CA GLN A 7 -0.98 -22.00 12.51
C GLN A 7 -0.92 -20.87 11.45
N LEU A 8 -0.40 -21.17 10.25
CA LEU A 8 -0.41 -20.29 9.08
C LEU A 8 -1.84 -20.08 8.53
N GLN A 9 -2.66 -21.13 8.44
CA GLN A 9 -4.02 -21.01 7.89
C GLN A 9 -4.98 -20.22 8.79
N ARG A 10 -4.83 -20.25 10.12
CA ARG A 10 -5.67 -19.44 11.03
C ARG A 10 -5.26 -17.97 11.13
N THR A 11 -4.05 -17.63 10.68
CA THR A 11 -3.49 -16.27 10.80
C THR A 11 -3.46 -15.53 9.46
N PHE A 12 -3.67 -16.23 8.33
CA PHE A 12 -3.67 -15.61 7.01
C PHE A 12 -4.91 -14.74 6.80
N ARG A 13 -4.75 -13.43 6.99
CA ARG A 13 -5.80 -12.45 6.76
C ARG A 13 -5.82 -12.09 5.27
N LEU A 14 -6.99 -11.73 4.75
CA LEU A 14 -7.12 -11.11 3.43
C LEU A 14 -6.20 -9.88 3.28
N ALA A 15 -5.87 -9.23 4.40
CA ALA A 15 -4.90 -8.15 4.47
C ALA A 15 -3.48 -8.60 4.09
N ASP A 16 -3.04 -9.81 4.47
CA ASP A 16 -1.71 -10.32 4.16
C ASP A 16 -1.57 -10.63 2.66
N ALA A 17 -2.63 -11.20 2.06
CA ALA A 17 -2.69 -11.40 0.61
C ALA A 17 -2.65 -10.07 -0.16
N ALA A 18 -3.37 -9.06 0.33
CA ALA A 18 -3.37 -7.72 -0.26
C ALA A 18 -1.99 -7.05 -0.13
N ASP A 19 -1.32 -7.22 1.01
CA ASP A 19 0.02 -6.69 1.26
C ASP A 19 1.07 -7.34 0.33
N ILE A 20 1.07 -8.67 0.22
CA ILE A 20 1.93 -9.40 -0.72
C ILE A 20 1.68 -8.95 -2.17
N ALA A 21 0.41 -8.77 -2.56
CA ALA A 21 0.06 -8.31 -3.90
C ALA A 21 0.57 -6.88 -4.17
N LEU A 22 0.44 -5.97 -3.19
CA LEU A 22 0.89 -4.59 -3.29
C LEU A 22 2.42 -4.51 -3.37
N VAL A 23 3.13 -5.20 -2.48
CA VAL A 23 4.59 -5.27 -2.48
C VAL A 23 5.11 -5.90 -3.77
N SER A 24 4.47 -6.96 -4.25
CA SER A 24 4.82 -7.59 -5.53
C SER A 24 4.65 -6.64 -6.71
N LEU A 25 3.56 -5.87 -6.75
CA LEU A 25 3.33 -4.86 -7.79
C LEU A 25 4.42 -3.76 -7.76
N PHE A 26 4.80 -3.34 -6.56
CA PHE A 26 5.88 -2.36 -6.38
C PHE A 26 7.22 -2.91 -6.86
N LEU A 27 7.59 -4.13 -6.41
CA LEU A 27 8.81 -4.81 -6.84
C LEU A 27 8.84 -5.09 -8.34
N TYR A 28 7.71 -5.45 -8.95
CA TYR A 28 7.63 -5.65 -10.39
C TYR A 28 7.91 -4.34 -11.14
N THR A 29 7.30 -3.24 -10.70
CA THR A 29 7.52 -1.91 -11.29
C THR A 29 8.99 -1.50 -11.17
N PHE A 30 9.57 -1.75 -10.00
CA PHE A 30 10.98 -1.51 -9.70
C PHE A 30 11.92 -2.35 -10.58
N PHE A 31 11.65 -3.65 -10.75
CA PHE A 31 12.45 -4.53 -11.60
C PHE A 31 12.32 -4.20 -13.10
N MET A 32 11.13 -3.78 -13.55
CA MET A 32 10.92 -3.31 -14.92
C MET A 32 11.81 -2.10 -15.26
N TRP A 33 12.01 -1.22 -14.29
CA TRP A 33 12.93 -0.08 -14.42
C TRP A 33 14.38 -0.51 -14.67
N PHE A 34 14.84 -1.58 -14.01
CA PHE A 34 16.21 -2.09 -14.17
C PHE A 34 16.49 -2.75 -15.52
N LYS A 35 15.46 -3.05 -16.31
CA LYS A 35 15.66 -3.57 -17.67
C LYS A 35 16.23 -2.50 -18.61
N SER A 36 16.09 -1.20 -18.28
CA SER A 36 16.66 -0.10 -19.06
C SER A 36 18.20 -0.20 -19.08
N SER A 37 18.82 0.00 -20.26
CA SER A 37 20.27 -0.08 -20.40
C SER A 37 21.01 1.04 -19.67
N ALA A 38 20.33 2.15 -19.36
CA ALA A 38 20.90 3.31 -18.68
C ALA A 38 21.06 3.08 -17.17
N SER A 39 20.20 2.28 -16.55
CA SER A 39 20.15 2.08 -15.10
C SER A 39 21.08 0.97 -14.59
N ARG A 40 21.57 0.10 -15.49
CA ARG A 40 22.38 -1.08 -15.11
C ARG A 40 23.71 -0.75 -14.41
N PRO A 41 24.53 0.22 -14.87
CA PRO A 41 25.83 0.49 -14.24
C PRO A 41 25.68 0.97 -12.79
N ILE A 42 24.66 1.80 -12.52
CA ILE A 42 24.37 2.33 -11.18
C ILE A 42 23.98 1.18 -10.24
N LEU A 43 23.14 0.26 -10.72
CA LEU A 43 22.72 -0.90 -9.94
C LEU A 43 23.89 -1.83 -9.62
N VAL A 44 24.76 -2.11 -10.60
CA VAL A 44 25.98 -2.90 -10.38
C VAL A 44 26.87 -2.21 -9.34
N GLY A 45 27.03 -0.88 -9.40
CA GLY A 45 27.79 -0.11 -8.41
C GLY A 45 27.23 -0.23 -6.99
N ILE A 46 25.93 0.00 -6.81
CA ILE A 46 25.25 -0.15 -5.50
C ILE A 46 25.34 -1.61 -5.01
N GLY A 47 25.17 -2.58 -5.90
CA GLY A 47 25.28 -3.99 -5.59
C GLY A 47 26.67 -4.38 -5.09
N VAL A 48 27.73 -3.94 -5.77
CA VAL A 48 29.11 -4.17 -5.34
C VAL A 48 29.38 -3.53 -3.98
N LEU A 49 28.97 -2.28 -3.77
CA LEU A 49 29.09 -1.60 -2.47
C LEU A 49 28.38 -2.39 -1.36
N THR A 50 27.19 -2.92 -1.65
CA THR A 50 26.39 -3.72 -0.70
C THR A 50 27.07 -5.04 -0.37
N ILE A 51 27.61 -5.75 -1.37
CA ILE A 51 28.33 -7.02 -1.16
C ILE A 51 29.55 -6.78 -0.28
N VAL A 52 30.33 -5.74 -0.55
CA VAL A 52 31.53 -5.43 0.26
C VAL A 52 31.13 -5.04 1.68
N TYR A 53 30.06 -4.27 1.86
CA TYR A 53 29.51 -3.97 3.19
C TYR A 53 29.11 -5.23 3.96
N LEU A 54 28.40 -6.16 3.32
CA LEU A 54 27.96 -7.42 3.94
C LEU A 54 29.15 -8.31 4.31
N LEU A 55 30.17 -8.40 3.45
CA LEU A 55 31.40 -9.11 3.76
C LEU A 55 32.14 -8.45 4.93
N ALA A 56 32.26 -7.11 4.94
CA ALA A 56 32.88 -6.39 6.05
C ALA A 56 32.18 -6.66 7.38
N ARG A 57 30.83 -6.73 7.38
CA ARG A 57 30.05 -7.10 8.56
C ARG A 57 30.24 -8.57 8.94
N ALA A 58 30.29 -9.48 7.97
CA ALA A 58 30.44 -10.92 8.22
C ALA A 58 31.81 -11.28 8.82
N PHE A 59 32.84 -10.48 8.53
CA PHE A 59 34.19 -10.63 9.08
C PHE A 59 34.48 -9.69 10.26
N ASP A 60 33.47 -8.98 10.78
CA ASP A 60 33.58 -8.01 11.89
C ASP A 60 34.58 -6.84 11.64
N LEU A 61 34.79 -6.43 10.38
CA LEU A 61 35.60 -5.25 10.03
C LEU A 61 34.82 -3.96 10.31
N TYR A 62 34.86 -3.49 11.55
CA TYR A 62 34.09 -2.32 12.01
C TYR A 62 34.29 -1.06 11.17
N MET A 63 35.55 -0.63 10.95
CA MET A 63 35.82 0.61 10.19
C MET A 63 35.38 0.49 8.73
N THR A 64 35.64 -0.65 8.09
CA THR A 64 35.22 -0.92 6.72
C THR A 64 33.70 -0.90 6.63
N ALA A 65 33.00 -1.61 7.52
CA ALA A 65 31.55 -1.62 7.55
C ALA A 65 30.98 -0.20 7.73
N ALA A 66 31.56 0.62 8.61
CA ALA A 66 31.14 2.01 8.82
C ALA A 66 31.32 2.88 7.57
N ILE A 67 32.48 2.79 6.88
CA ILE A 67 32.75 3.54 5.65
C ILE A 67 31.77 3.12 4.54
N PHE A 68 31.58 1.83 4.33
CA PHE A 68 30.68 1.34 3.29
C PHE A 68 29.21 1.61 3.62
N GLN A 69 28.81 1.62 4.89
CA GLN A 69 27.48 2.05 5.31
C GLN A 69 27.22 3.52 4.96
N ALA A 70 28.17 4.41 5.26
CA ALA A 70 28.08 5.81 4.85
C ALA A 70 28.07 5.96 3.32
N GLY A 71 28.89 5.18 2.62
CA GLY A 71 28.93 5.12 1.16
C GLY A 71 27.60 4.66 0.55
N LEU A 72 26.94 3.65 1.12
CA LEU A 72 25.62 3.19 0.71
C LEU A 72 24.54 4.26 0.94
N ALA A 73 24.59 4.98 2.06
CA ALA A 73 23.67 6.09 2.32
C ALA A 73 23.83 7.22 1.28
N PHE A 74 25.07 7.59 0.96
CA PHE A 74 25.36 8.56 -0.10
C PHE A 74 24.90 8.04 -1.47
N ALA A 75 25.17 6.78 -1.79
CA ALA A 75 24.75 6.15 -3.04
C ALA A 75 23.22 6.15 -3.19
N ALA A 76 22.46 5.96 -2.10
CA ALA A 76 21.00 6.06 -2.12
C ALA A 76 20.52 7.47 -2.50
N VAL A 77 21.14 8.52 -1.94
CA VAL A 77 20.82 9.92 -2.30
C VAL A 77 21.21 10.20 -3.75
N ALA A 78 22.42 9.81 -4.17
CA ALA A 78 22.88 9.97 -5.55
C ALA A 78 21.96 9.24 -6.54
N ALA A 79 21.48 8.04 -6.19
CA ALA A 79 20.53 7.30 -6.99
C ALA A 79 19.23 8.09 -7.19
N ILE A 80 18.66 8.72 -6.15
CA ILE A 80 17.47 9.56 -6.30
C ILE A 80 17.71 10.71 -7.28
N VAL A 81 18.85 11.38 -7.18
CA VAL A 81 19.21 12.49 -8.08
C VAL A 81 19.35 12.03 -9.51
N VAL A 82 20.05 10.90 -9.75
CA VAL A 82 20.27 10.36 -11.09
C VAL A 82 18.97 9.81 -11.69
N PHE A 83 18.14 9.14 -10.88
CA PHE A 83 16.85 8.58 -11.29
C PHE A 83 15.69 9.59 -11.21
N GLN A 84 15.96 10.88 -10.95
CA GLN A 84 14.91 11.89 -10.79
C GLN A 84 13.99 11.97 -12.01
N GLU A 85 14.56 11.94 -13.22
CA GLU A 85 13.78 12.02 -14.47
C GLU A 85 12.97 10.75 -14.70
N ASP A 86 13.52 9.57 -14.39
CA ASP A 86 12.77 8.32 -14.49
C ASP A 86 11.62 8.31 -13.49
N LEU A 87 11.83 8.72 -12.22
CA LEU A 87 10.79 8.76 -11.18
C LEU A 87 9.63 9.63 -11.66
N ARG A 88 9.96 10.80 -12.20
CA ARG A 88 9.01 11.73 -12.79
C ARG A 88 8.23 11.11 -13.96
N ARG A 89 8.90 10.37 -14.86
CA ARG A 89 8.23 9.65 -15.96
C ARG A 89 7.25 8.61 -15.45
N SER A 90 7.64 7.82 -14.44
CA SER A 90 6.75 6.82 -13.82
C SER A 90 5.49 7.46 -13.22
N PHE A 91 5.63 8.56 -12.48
CA PHE A 91 4.47 9.30 -11.96
C PHE A 91 3.61 9.88 -13.07
N ALA A 92 4.22 10.41 -14.14
CA ALA A 92 3.47 10.91 -15.29
C ALA A 92 2.63 9.82 -15.97
N ARG A 93 3.14 8.58 -16.07
CA ARG A 93 2.40 7.41 -16.58
C ARG A 93 1.23 7.01 -15.67
N ILE A 94 1.42 7.07 -14.35
CA ILE A 94 0.34 6.81 -13.38
C ILE A 94 -0.73 7.91 -13.46
N ALA A 95 -0.33 9.17 -13.62
CA ALA A 95 -1.26 10.28 -13.80
C ALA A 95 -2.03 10.20 -15.13
N SER A 96 -1.41 9.69 -16.19
CA SER A 96 -2.11 9.49 -17.48
C SER A 96 -3.12 8.34 -17.44
N LEU A 97 -2.92 7.31 -16.60
CA LEU A 97 -3.91 6.26 -16.33
C LEU A 97 -5.21 6.81 -15.69
N GLY A 98 -5.13 7.93 -14.96
CA GLY A 98 -6.29 8.58 -14.33
C GLY A 98 -7.12 9.47 -15.27
N LYS A 99 -6.64 9.75 -16.48
CA LYS A 99 -7.45 10.46 -17.49
C LYS A 99 -8.43 9.45 -18.07
N LEU A 100 -9.69 9.48 -17.61
CA LEU A 100 -10.76 8.71 -18.24
C LEU A 100 -10.69 8.97 -19.76
N PRO A 101 -10.61 7.91 -20.59
CA PRO A 101 -10.65 8.09 -22.03
C PRO A 101 -11.98 8.76 -22.32
N ARG A 102 -11.95 10.01 -22.75
CA ARG A 102 -13.14 10.67 -23.28
C ARG A 102 -13.56 9.79 -24.45
N ALA A 103 -14.67 9.07 -24.28
CA ALA A 103 -15.19 8.14 -25.26
C ALA A 103 -15.57 8.93 -26.51
N ARG A 104 -14.59 9.21 -27.36
CA ARG A 104 -14.81 9.56 -28.75
C ARG A 104 -14.84 8.25 -29.51
N THR A 105 -16.06 7.80 -29.72
CA THR A 105 -16.48 6.58 -30.39
C THR A 105 -16.39 6.66 -31.91
N ASP A 106 -15.79 7.69 -32.49
CA ASP A 106 -15.57 7.71 -33.93
C ASP A 106 -14.31 6.93 -34.28
N ARG A 107 -14.56 5.73 -34.80
CA ARG A 107 -13.64 5.01 -35.66
C ARG A 107 -13.25 5.93 -36.81
N MET A 108 -12.14 6.63 -36.68
CA MET A 108 -11.30 6.93 -37.81
C MET A 108 -10.00 6.21 -37.55
N ASP A 109 -9.83 5.07 -38.22
CA ASP A 109 -8.49 4.60 -38.49
C ASP A 109 -7.75 5.78 -39.10
N VAL A 110 -6.58 6.10 -38.52
CA VAL A 110 -5.61 6.88 -39.27
C VAL A 110 -5.54 6.19 -40.61
N ASP A 111 -5.83 6.91 -41.69
CA ASP A 111 -5.69 6.35 -43.02
C ASP A 111 -4.18 6.19 -43.27
N LEU A 112 -3.63 5.11 -42.71
CA LEU A 112 -2.22 4.78 -42.75
C LEU A 112 -1.79 4.62 -44.20
N ASP A 113 -2.72 4.22 -45.09
CA ASP A 113 -2.48 4.17 -46.53
C ASP A 113 -2.27 5.56 -47.12
N VAL A 114 -3.07 6.55 -46.72
CA VAL A 114 -2.83 7.96 -47.08
C VAL A 114 -1.50 8.46 -46.54
N LEU A 115 -1.16 8.21 -45.27
CA LEU A 115 0.11 8.68 -44.70
C LEU A 115 1.33 8.04 -45.39
N VAL A 116 1.29 6.73 -45.61
CA VAL A 116 2.36 5.98 -46.27
C VAL A 116 2.54 6.43 -47.72
N SER A 117 1.44 6.62 -48.47
CA SER A 117 1.52 7.10 -49.86
C SER A 117 2.15 8.49 -49.94
N ILE A 118 1.77 9.42 -49.07
CA ILE A 118 2.36 10.76 -48.99
C ILE A 118 3.86 10.70 -48.70
N VAL A 119 4.28 9.94 -47.69
CA VAL A 119 5.69 9.81 -47.30
C VAL A 119 6.55 9.32 -48.47
N PHE A 120 6.10 8.30 -49.20
CA PHE A 120 6.83 7.76 -50.34
C PHE A 120 6.78 8.66 -51.58
N GLU A 121 5.74 9.48 -51.74
CA GLU A 121 5.72 10.52 -52.78
C GLU A 121 6.71 11.65 -52.49
N LEU A 122 6.77 12.13 -51.24
CA LEU A 122 7.77 13.13 -50.82
C LEU A 122 9.19 12.58 -51.01
N ALA A 123 9.41 11.31 -50.67
CA ALA A 123 10.68 10.63 -50.88
C ALA A 123 11.09 10.57 -52.37
N LYS A 124 10.15 10.24 -53.27
CA LYS A 124 10.39 10.25 -54.73
C LYS A 124 10.75 11.65 -55.25
N LYS A 125 10.13 12.69 -54.69
CA LYS A 125 10.41 14.10 -55.01
C LYS A 125 11.66 14.65 -54.30
N LYS A 126 12.29 13.85 -53.42
CA LYS A 126 13.39 14.27 -52.54
C LYS A 126 13.04 15.49 -51.68
N ILE A 127 11.79 15.57 -51.23
CA ILE A 127 11.33 16.60 -50.31
C ILE A 127 11.55 16.09 -48.88
N GLY A 128 12.31 16.83 -48.08
CA GLY A 128 12.58 16.50 -46.70
C GLY A 128 11.32 16.59 -45.83
N ALA A 129 11.06 15.56 -45.04
CA ALA A 129 9.88 15.51 -44.18
C ALA A 129 10.21 14.91 -42.82
N LEU A 130 9.50 15.38 -41.78
CA LEU A 130 9.69 14.95 -40.40
C LEU A 130 8.32 14.85 -39.73
N LEU A 131 7.80 13.64 -39.56
CA LEU A 131 6.47 13.38 -39.04
C LEU A 131 6.57 12.62 -37.72
N ALA A 132 6.24 13.26 -36.60
CA ALA A 132 6.25 12.64 -35.28
C ALA A 132 4.83 12.22 -34.88
N ILE A 133 4.60 10.91 -34.81
CA ILE A 133 3.33 10.31 -34.38
C ILE A 133 3.38 10.16 -32.86
N ARG A 134 2.40 10.76 -32.18
CA ARG A 134 2.29 10.80 -30.73
C ARG A 134 2.06 9.40 -30.15
N GLY A 135 2.81 9.08 -29.09
CA GLY A 135 2.63 7.89 -28.27
C GLY A 135 1.62 8.09 -27.15
N THR A 136 1.79 7.37 -26.05
CA THR A 136 0.99 7.51 -24.82
C THR A 136 1.48 8.66 -23.94
N GLU A 137 2.75 9.06 -24.07
CA GLU A 137 3.33 10.16 -23.31
C GLU A 137 3.13 11.50 -24.03
N SER A 138 2.87 12.56 -23.26
CA SER A 138 2.81 13.92 -23.84
C SER A 138 4.21 14.38 -24.27
N VAL A 139 4.29 14.81 -25.53
CA VAL A 139 5.49 15.35 -26.19
C VAL A 139 5.68 16.85 -25.95
N ASP A 140 4.69 17.53 -25.38
CA ASP A 140 4.59 18.99 -25.37
C ASP A 140 5.76 19.65 -24.60
N ARG A 141 6.36 18.93 -23.65
CA ARG A 141 7.53 19.41 -22.89
C ARG A 141 8.85 19.34 -23.67
N HIS A 142 8.91 18.51 -24.70
CA HIS A 142 10.12 18.25 -25.49
C HIS A 142 10.08 19.03 -26.81
N VAL A 143 8.88 19.30 -27.31
CA VAL A 143 8.67 20.07 -28.54
C VAL A 143 8.66 21.57 -28.22
N ARG A 144 9.34 22.37 -29.04
CA ARG A 144 9.37 23.84 -28.89
C ARG A 144 8.84 24.54 -30.13
N GLY A 145 8.05 25.59 -29.92
CA GLY A 145 7.44 26.35 -31.02
C GLY A 145 6.43 25.52 -31.81
N GLY A 146 6.26 25.88 -33.08
CA GLY A 146 5.27 25.29 -33.97
C GLY A 146 3.95 26.07 -34.02
N VAL A 147 3.16 25.78 -35.04
CA VAL A 147 1.84 26.38 -35.27
C VAL A 147 0.78 25.32 -35.01
N ALA A 148 -0.10 25.55 -34.04
CA ALA A 148 -1.23 24.67 -33.77
C ALA A 148 -2.22 24.74 -34.95
N THR A 149 -2.64 23.58 -35.46
CA THR A 149 -3.44 23.50 -36.70
C THR A 149 -4.70 22.68 -36.53
N ASP A 150 -4.64 21.65 -35.70
CA ASP A 150 -5.76 20.76 -35.40
C ASP A 150 -6.58 20.41 -36.68
N ALA A 151 -5.89 19.90 -37.69
CA ALA A 151 -6.44 19.61 -39.03
C ALA A 151 -6.39 18.11 -39.33
N ARG A 152 -7.37 17.59 -40.10
CA ARG A 152 -7.33 16.20 -40.56
C ARG A 152 -6.16 15.99 -41.52
N ILE A 153 -5.50 14.83 -41.40
CA ILE A 153 -4.42 14.46 -42.31
C ILE A 153 -4.96 14.36 -43.73
N SER A 154 -4.32 15.04 -44.66
CA SER A 154 -4.62 14.95 -46.08
C SER A 154 -3.34 15.18 -46.90
N LYS A 155 -3.35 14.66 -48.12
CA LYS A 155 -2.24 14.83 -49.08
C LYS A 155 -1.93 16.30 -49.33
N ALA A 156 -2.94 17.10 -49.64
CA ALA A 156 -2.78 18.53 -49.91
C ALA A 156 -2.17 19.29 -48.72
N LEU A 157 -2.58 18.95 -47.49
CA LEU A 157 -2.04 19.58 -46.28
C LEU A 157 -0.55 19.26 -46.09
N LEU A 158 -0.17 17.98 -46.14
CA LEU A 158 1.22 17.58 -45.93
C LEU A 158 2.13 18.02 -47.09
N ASP A 159 1.66 17.96 -48.34
CA ASP A 159 2.37 18.50 -49.49
C ASP A 159 2.62 20.02 -49.32
N SER A 160 1.63 20.78 -48.84
CA SER A 160 1.77 22.22 -48.59
C SER A 160 2.70 22.54 -47.41
N ILE A 161 2.66 21.75 -46.33
CA ILE A 161 3.52 21.98 -45.16
C ILE A 161 4.98 21.69 -45.53
N PHE A 162 5.26 20.58 -46.21
CA PHE A 162 6.63 20.19 -46.57
C PHE A 162 7.14 20.83 -47.86
N ASP A 163 6.38 21.74 -48.49
CA ASP A 163 6.88 22.51 -49.62
C ASP A 163 8.13 23.32 -49.22
N PRO A 164 9.28 23.17 -49.92
CA PRO A 164 10.53 23.85 -49.58
C PRO A 164 10.47 25.39 -49.57
N HIS A 165 9.45 25.99 -50.17
CA HIS A 165 9.25 27.44 -50.20
C HIS A 165 8.25 27.91 -49.12
N SER A 166 7.60 27.00 -48.40
CA SER A 166 6.65 27.36 -47.33
C SER A 166 7.37 27.61 -46.01
N MET A 167 6.80 28.39 -45.10
CA MET A 167 7.34 28.52 -43.73
C MET A 167 7.16 27.25 -42.88
N GLY A 168 6.34 26.29 -43.34
CA GLY A 168 5.99 25.09 -42.60
C GLY A 168 7.00 23.94 -42.68
N HIS A 169 7.89 23.94 -43.68
CA HIS A 169 8.79 22.81 -43.95
C HIS A 169 9.99 22.74 -42.98
N ASP A 170 10.27 23.85 -42.27
CA ASP A 170 11.33 23.94 -41.28
C ASP A 170 10.82 23.47 -39.90
N GLY A 171 10.75 22.15 -39.76
CA GLY A 171 10.41 21.49 -38.49
C GLY A 171 9.64 20.21 -38.67
N ALA A 172 9.15 19.69 -37.55
CA ALA A 172 8.34 18.49 -37.50
C ALA A 172 6.84 18.80 -37.60
N VAL A 173 6.11 17.87 -38.17
CA VAL A 173 4.67 17.75 -38.05
C VAL A 173 4.36 16.78 -36.91
N ILE A 174 3.61 17.24 -35.91
CA ILE A 174 3.15 16.39 -34.81
C ILE A 174 1.76 15.86 -35.17
N ILE A 175 1.67 14.54 -35.28
CA ILE A 175 0.44 13.82 -35.56
C ILE A 175 -0.11 13.25 -34.26
N ASP A 176 -1.36 13.58 -33.95
CA ASP A 176 -2.12 12.98 -32.86
C ASP A 176 -3.35 12.29 -33.46
N GLN A 177 -3.37 10.96 -33.38
CA GLN A 177 -4.39 10.13 -34.02
C GLN A 177 -4.49 10.41 -35.54
N ASP A 178 -5.65 10.82 -36.04
CA ASP A 178 -5.92 11.11 -37.45
C ASP A 178 -5.71 12.59 -37.82
N ARG A 179 -5.07 13.38 -36.93
CA ARG A 179 -4.96 14.84 -37.08
C ARG A 179 -3.53 15.34 -36.93
N VAL A 180 -3.22 16.39 -37.69
CA VAL A 180 -2.05 17.24 -37.49
C VAL A 180 -2.33 18.18 -36.33
N ALA A 181 -1.72 17.92 -35.18
CA ALA A 181 -1.86 18.75 -33.99
C ALA A 181 -1.15 20.10 -34.19
N GLN A 182 0.10 20.05 -34.67
CA GLN A 182 0.91 21.23 -34.98
C GLN A 182 1.96 20.91 -36.06
N PHE A 183 2.42 21.92 -36.80
CA PHE A 183 3.55 21.84 -37.73
C PHE A 183 4.64 22.86 -37.39
N ALA A 184 5.79 22.79 -38.07
CA ALA A 184 6.98 23.60 -37.78
C ALA A 184 7.47 23.46 -36.32
N ALA A 185 7.24 22.30 -35.71
CA ALA A 185 7.66 21.99 -34.36
C ALA A 185 9.15 21.68 -34.31
N ARG A 186 9.90 22.32 -33.39
CA ARG A 186 11.31 21.99 -33.18
C ARG A 186 11.45 20.85 -32.18
N LEU A 187 12.11 19.78 -32.61
CA LEU A 187 12.39 18.59 -31.79
C LEU A 187 13.79 18.68 -31.15
N PRO A 188 14.02 18.00 -30.01
CA PRO A 188 15.36 17.86 -29.46
C PRO A 188 16.26 17.04 -30.41
N LEU A 189 17.55 17.36 -30.44
CA LEU A 189 18.53 16.63 -31.24
C LEU A 189 19.24 15.58 -30.38
N SER A 190 19.41 14.37 -30.92
CA SER A 190 20.25 13.34 -30.29
C SER A 190 21.74 13.61 -30.53
N ASN A 191 22.56 13.25 -29.53
CA ASN A 191 24.03 13.25 -29.61
C ASN A 191 24.61 11.86 -29.94
N ASN A 192 23.76 10.87 -30.25
CA ASN A 192 24.17 9.49 -30.48
C ASN A 192 24.73 9.30 -31.89
N SER A 193 26.01 9.64 -32.06
CA SER A 193 26.73 9.55 -33.34
C SER A 193 26.71 8.16 -33.98
N ALA A 194 26.65 7.10 -33.17
CA ALA A 194 26.60 5.71 -33.66
C ALA A 194 25.30 5.41 -34.44
N GLN A 195 24.17 6.00 -34.05
CA GLN A 195 22.89 5.84 -34.73
C GLN A 195 22.67 6.87 -35.86
N ILE A 196 23.22 8.07 -35.71
CA ILE A 196 23.06 9.16 -36.68
C ILE A 196 23.94 8.93 -37.91
N GLY A 197 25.18 8.44 -37.73
CA GLY A 197 26.13 8.23 -38.83
C GLY A 197 26.34 9.51 -39.63
N SER A 198 26.20 9.43 -40.97
CA SER A 198 26.33 10.55 -41.91
C SER A 198 24.99 11.18 -42.32
N ARG A 199 24.00 11.17 -41.42
CA ARG A 199 22.65 11.70 -41.68
C ARG A 199 22.49 13.12 -41.14
N GLY A 200 21.63 13.91 -41.80
CA GLY A 200 21.39 15.31 -41.46
C GLY A 200 20.53 15.55 -40.21
N THR A 201 20.31 16.82 -39.90
CA THR A 201 19.65 17.32 -38.68
C THR A 201 18.24 16.75 -38.44
N ARG A 202 17.45 16.48 -39.48
CA ARG A 202 16.12 15.84 -39.34
C ARG A 202 16.19 14.43 -38.75
N HIS A 203 17.25 13.67 -39.05
CA HIS A 203 17.45 12.34 -38.47
C HIS A 203 17.87 12.44 -37.01
N SER A 204 18.75 13.39 -36.68
CA SER A 204 19.14 13.68 -35.29
C SER A 204 17.95 14.16 -34.47
N ALA A 205 17.06 14.97 -35.05
CA ALA A 205 15.82 15.45 -34.45
C ALA A 205 14.82 14.32 -34.19
N ALA A 206 14.65 13.42 -35.18
CA ALA A 206 13.81 12.24 -35.03
C ALA A 206 14.31 11.34 -33.91
N LEU A 207 15.61 11.06 -33.88
CA LEU A 207 16.23 10.24 -32.85
C LEU A 207 16.13 10.90 -31.46
N GLY A 208 16.39 12.20 -31.38
CA GLY A 208 16.34 12.93 -30.10
C GLY A 208 14.96 12.91 -29.48
N LEU A 209 13.88 13.00 -30.28
CA LEU A 209 12.52 12.90 -29.75
C LEU A 209 12.20 11.49 -29.23
N THR A 210 12.64 10.43 -29.94
CA THR A 210 12.36 9.03 -29.54
C THR A 210 13.24 8.52 -28.41
N GLU A 211 14.32 9.22 -28.07
CA GLU A 211 15.11 8.96 -26.85
C GLU A 211 14.42 9.46 -25.57
N VAL A 212 13.59 10.50 -25.68
CA VAL A 212 12.96 11.18 -24.53
C VAL A 212 11.44 10.96 -24.45
N SER A 213 10.84 10.31 -25.45
CA SER A 213 9.40 10.02 -25.48
C SER A 213 9.10 8.76 -26.28
N ASP A 214 7.90 8.19 -26.08
CA ASP A 214 7.42 6.98 -26.76
C ASP A 214 6.84 7.25 -28.16
N THR A 215 7.27 8.32 -28.82
CA THR A 215 6.85 8.66 -30.18
C THR A 215 7.52 7.80 -31.23
N MET A 216 6.84 7.60 -32.35
CA MET A 216 7.45 7.14 -33.59
C MET A 216 7.65 8.34 -34.52
N VAL A 217 8.85 8.51 -35.06
CA VAL A 217 9.14 9.61 -35.99
C VAL A 217 9.53 9.06 -37.36
N VAL A 218 8.77 9.43 -38.39
CA VAL A 218 9.06 9.10 -39.79
C VAL A 218 9.85 10.26 -40.39
N VAL A 219 10.97 9.94 -41.04
CA VAL A 219 11.88 10.91 -41.66
C VAL A 219 12.01 10.60 -43.14
N VAL A 220 11.93 11.64 -43.97
CA VAL A 220 12.28 11.59 -45.39
C VAL A 220 13.52 12.44 -45.62
N SER A 221 14.56 11.85 -46.21
CA SER A 221 15.81 12.54 -46.55
C SER A 221 15.65 13.41 -47.79
N GLU A 222 15.95 14.70 -47.66
CA GLU A 222 15.99 15.63 -48.81
C GLU A 222 17.16 15.35 -49.77
N GLU A 223 18.28 14.81 -49.27
CA GLU A 223 19.45 14.50 -50.09
C GLU A 223 19.26 13.19 -50.88
N ARG A 224 18.82 12.14 -50.15
CA ARG A 224 18.85 10.77 -50.65
C ARG A 224 17.46 10.25 -51.06
N GLY A 225 16.38 10.94 -50.69
CA GLY A 225 15.01 10.44 -50.91
C GLY A 225 14.73 9.14 -50.13
N GLU A 226 15.47 8.88 -49.07
CA GLU A 226 15.32 7.68 -48.23
C GLU A 226 14.30 7.92 -47.12
N VAL A 227 13.45 6.93 -46.87
CA VAL A 227 12.53 6.91 -45.73
C VAL A 227 13.19 6.18 -44.57
N SER A 228 13.18 6.79 -43.39
CA SER A 228 13.66 6.19 -42.15
C SER A 228 12.61 6.34 -41.05
N VAL A 229 12.63 5.44 -40.07
CA VAL A 229 11.78 5.49 -38.88
C VAL A 229 12.67 5.48 -37.65
N ALA A 230 12.45 6.46 -36.77
CA ALA A 230 13.00 6.47 -35.42
C ALA A 230 11.93 5.94 -34.45
N GLU A 231 12.28 4.97 -33.61
CA GLU A 231 11.44 4.41 -32.54
C GLU A 231 12.36 3.89 -31.43
N ASP A 232 12.02 4.12 -30.15
CA ASP A 232 12.76 3.63 -28.98
C ASP A 232 14.28 3.91 -29.04
N GLY A 233 14.67 5.12 -29.49
CA GLY A 233 16.06 5.54 -29.61
C GLY A 233 16.88 4.80 -30.68
N LYS A 234 16.22 4.16 -31.66
CA LYS A 234 16.86 3.51 -32.81
C LYS A 234 16.35 4.10 -34.10
N LEU A 235 17.24 4.23 -35.10
CA LEU A 235 16.92 4.81 -36.39
C LEU A 235 17.15 3.79 -37.52
N GLU A 236 16.06 3.31 -38.11
CA GLU A 236 16.09 2.26 -39.12
C GLU A 236 15.58 2.77 -40.47
N ARG A 237 16.25 2.36 -41.55
CA ARG A 237 15.79 2.66 -42.90
C ARG A 237 14.61 1.75 -43.24
N VAL A 238 13.60 2.32 -43.91
CA VAL A 238 12.42 1.58 -44.39
C VAL A 238 12.40 1.65 -45.91
N ALA A 239 12.51 0.48 -46.56
CA ALA A 239 12.68 0.44 -48.01
C ALA A 239 11.35 0.45 -48.78
N THR A 240 10.27 -0.05 -48.17
CA THR A 240 9.00 -0.29 -48.87
C THR A 240 7.80 0.33 -48.15
N PRO A 241 6.76 0.76 -48.89
CA PRO A 241 5.49 1.22 -48.32
C PRO A 241 4.85 0.19 -47.38
N VAL A 242 4.91 -1.09 -47.75
CA VAL A 242 4.37 -2.20 -46.97
C VAL A 242 5.06 -2.32 -45.61
N GLU A 243 6.39 -2.18 -45.58
CA GLU A 243 7.15 -2.21 -44.34
C GLU A 243 6.80 -1.02 -43.44
N LEU A 244 6.67 0.19 -44.01
CA LEU A 244 6.26 1.38 -43.25
C LEU A 244 4.86 1.21 -42.66
N LYS A 245 3.90 0.75 -43.47
CA LYS A 245 2.52 0.47 -43.02
C LYS A 245 2.51 -0.50 -41.84
N LYS A 246 3.23 -1.62 -41.95
CA LYS A 246 3.32 -2.63 -40.88
C LYS A 246 3.98 -2.09 -39.60
N ARG A 247 4.94 -1.17 -39.70
CA ARG A 247 5.54 -0.50 -38.54
C ARG A 247 4.52 0.45 -37.88
N LEU A 248 3.84 1.28 -38.67
CA LEU A 248 2.80 2.20 -38.18
C LEU A 248 1.62 1.47 -37.53
N GLU A 249 1.16 0.36 -38.11
CA GLU A 249 0.10 -0.48 -37.54
C GLU A 249 0.50 -1.05 -36.18
N ARG A 250 1.73 -1.60 -36.07
CA ARG A 250 2.26 -2.13 -34.81
C ARG A 250 2.38 -1.05 -33.74
N PHE A 251 2.84 0.15 -34.11
CA PHE A 251 2.95 1.28 -33.21
C PHE A 251 1.57 1.75 -32.74
N THR A 252 0.64 1.96 -33.67
CA THR A 252 -0.74 2.39 -33.37
C THR A 252 -1.47 1.39 -32.47
N TYR A 253 -1.27 0.09 -32.71
CA TYR A 253 -1.82 -0.97 -31.85
C TYR A 253 -1.22 -0.95 -30.43
N ARG A 254 0.07 -0.60 -30.28
CA ARG A 254 0.75 -0.47 -28.99
C ARG A 254 0.21 0.72 -28.17
N VAL A 255 -0.11 1.82 -28.84
CA VAL A 255 -0.47 3.12 -28.22
C VAL A 255 -1.97 3.28 -27.97
N ARG A 256 -2.85 2.62 -28.73
CA ARG A 256 -4.32 2.71 -28.52
C ARG A 256 -4.74 2.09 -27.17
N PRO A 257 -5.72 2.68 -26.46
CA PRO A 257 -6.19 2.17 -25.18
C PRO A 257 -6.75 0.73 -25.34
N ARG A 258 -6.11 -0.22 -24.65
CA ARG A 258 -6.45 -1.65 -24.65
C ARG A 258 -7.87 -1.89 -24.15
N LYS A 259 -8.66 -2.69 -24.88
CA LYS A 259 -9.94 -3.23 -24.37
C LYS A 259 -9.67 -4.21 -23.22
N ALA A 260 -10.67 -4.44 -22.36
CA ALA A 260 -10.58 -5.29 -21.17
C ALA A 260 -10.03 -6.73 -21.42
N ALA A 261 -10.18 -7.28 -22.64
CA ALA A 261 -9.62 -8.59 -23.01
C ALA A 261 -8.08 -8.60 -23.03
N ASP A 262 -7.44 -7.48 -23.34
CA ASP A 262 -5.98 -7.36 -23.42
C ASP A 262 -5.33 -7.19 -22.04
N PHE A 263 -6.08 -6.72 -21.04
CA PHE A 263 -5.59 -6.59 -19.65
C PHE A 263 -5.23 -7.96 -19.05
N ARG A 264 -6.06 -8.99 -19.27
CA ARG A 264 -5.77 -10.35 -18.80
C ARG A 264 -4.51 -10.93 -19.43
N ARG A 265 -4.29 -10.67 -20.73
CA ARG A 265 -3.11 -11.14 -21.46
C ARG A 265 -1.85 -10.41 -21.02
N TRP A 266 -1.93 -9.09 -20.79
CA TRP A 266 -0.86 -8.31 -20.18
C TRP A 266 -0.52 -8.82 -18.78
N LEU A 267 -1.52 -9.14 -17.95
CA LEU A 267 -1.31 -9.66 -16.60
C LEU A 267 -0.59 -11.02 -16.62
N LEU A 268 -1.01 -11.93 -17.52
CA LEU A 268 -0.57 -13.33 -17.53
C LEU A 268 0.65 -13.66 -18.40
N VAL A 269 0.84 -12.97 -19.54
CA VAL A 269 1.81 -13.41 -20.58
C VAL A 269 3.00 -12.44 -20.73
N GLU A 270 2.80 -11.15 -20.48
CA GLU A 270 3.83 -10.13 -20.72
C GLU A 270 4.77 -10.01 -19.50
N ASN A 271 6.07 -10.24 -19.70
CA ASN A 271 7.13 -10.21 -18.66
C ASN A 271 6.86 -11.11 -17.44
N SER A 272 6.33 -12.32 -17.66
CA SER A 272 5.97 -13.27 -16.60
C SER A 272 7.13 -13.63 -15.67
N GLY A 273 8.37 -13.72 -16.19
CA GLY A 273 9.56 -13.99 -15.37
C GLY A 273 9.82 -12.93 -14.30
N LEU A 274 9.77 -11.65 -14.65
CA LEU A 274 9.97 -10.53 -13.72
C LEU A 274 8.84 -10.47 -12.66
N LYS A 275 7.61 -10.77 -13.07
CA LYS A 275 6.47 -10.85 -12.14
C LYS A 275 6.64 -11.99 -11.15
N ALA A 276 7.06 -13.17 -11.63
CA ALA A 276 7.32 -14.31 -10.77
C ALA A 276 8.44 -14.01 -9.76
N THR A 277 9.54 -13.39 -10.19
CA THR A 277 10.62 -12.94 -9.30
C THR A 277 10.11 -11.92 -8.27
N ALA A 278 9.30 -10.95 -8.68
CA ALA A 278 8.72 -9.96 -7.78
C ALA A 278 7.79 -10.59 -6.72
N VAL A 279 6.93 -11.53 -7.12
CA VAL A 279 6.09 -12.29 -6.18
C VAL A 279 6.95 -13.12 -5.22
N LEU A 280 7.97 -13.82 -5.72
CA LEU A 280 8.83 -14.67 -4.89
C LEU A 280 9.58 -13.86 -3.83
N VAL A 281 10.17 -12.72 -4.24
CA VAL A 281 10.83 -11.79 -3.32
C VAL A 281 9.85 -11.17 -2.32
N ALA A 282 8.65 -10.80 -2.76
CA ALA A 282 7.60 -10.29 -1.86
C ALA A 282 7.20 -11.34 -0.81
N CYS A 283 6.98 -12.59 -1.23
CA CYS A 283 6.67 -13.69 -0.33
C CYS A 283 7.81 -13.98 0.66
N ALA A 284 9.07 -13.96 0.19
CA ALA A 284 10.24 -14.16 1.05
C ALA A 284 10.40 -13.03 2.07
N ALA A 285 10.20 -11.78 1.65
CA ALA A 285 10.21 -10.62 2.53
C ALA A 285 9.08 -10.68 3.57
N TRP A 286 7.85 -11.01 3.14
CA TRP A 286 6.72 -11.18 4.04
C TRP A 286 6.98 -12.30 5.05
N PHE A 287 7.55 -13.44 4.61
CA PHE A 287 7.89 -14.55 5.50
C PHE A 287 8.96 -14.17 6.53
N LEU A 288 10.02 -13.48 6.10
CA LEU A 288 11.10 -12.99 6.99
C LEU A 288 10.56 -12.02 8.05
N VAL A 289 9.71 -11.08 7.65
CA VAL A 289 9.15 -10.07 8.56
C VAL A 289 8.05 -10.63 9.45
N SER A 290 7.21 -11.53 8.92
CA SER A 290 6.12 -12.14 9.67
C SER A 290 6.61 -13.15 10.72
N PHE A 291 7.82 -13.70 10.57
CA PHE A 291 8.40 -14.62 11.54
C PHE A 291 8.77 -13.94 12.87
N GLU A 292 8.98 -12.62 12.87
CA GLU A 292 9.33 -11.82 14.06
C GLU A 292 8.13 -11.14 14.73
N ALA A 293 6.89 -11.45 14.36
CA ALA A 293 5.72 -10.86 15.02
C ALA A 293 5.53 -11.45 16.44
N GLU A 294 6.37 -11.01 17.39
CA GLU A 294 6.27 -11.37 18.80
C GLU A 294 4.90 -10.93 19.35
N THR A 295 4.15 -11.89 19.91
CA THR A 295 2.95 -11.58 20.69
C THR A 295 3.39 -10.96 22.01
N VAL A 296 2.98 -9.72 22.26
CA VAL A 296 3.29 -9.01 23.50
C VAL A 296 2.30 -9.44 24.59
N GLN A 297 2.79 -9.57 25.82
CA GLN A 297 1.96 -9.79 27.01
C GLN A 297 1.84 -8.49 27.79
N LYS A 298 0.61 -8.03 28.07
CA LYS A 298 0.36 -6.85 28.92
C LYS A 298 -0.59 -7.20 30.05
N THR A 299 -0.27 -6.74 31.25
CA THR A 299 -1.10 -6.92 32.45
C THR A 299 -1.92 -5.68 32.71
N PHE A 300 -3.22 -5.86 32.90
CA PHE A 300 -4.19 -4.82 33.24
C PHE A 300 -4.79 -5.11 34.61
N VAL A 301 -5.01 -4.06 35.40
CA VAL A 301 -5.81 -4.13 36.63
C VAL A 301 -7.24 -3.75 36.24
N VAL A 302 -8.18 -4.65 36.46
CA VAL A 302 -9.57 -4.50 36.01
C VAL A 302 -10.52 -4.71 37.20
N PRO A 303 -11.62 -3.95 37.27
CA PRO A 303 -12.61 -4.13 38.33
C PRO A 303 -13.38 -5.45 38.15
N VAL A 304 -13.71 -6.09 39.27
CA VAL A 304 -14.59 -7.26 39.34
C VAL A 304 -16.00 -6.78 39.65
N GLU A 305 -16.94 -7.00 38.72
CA GLU A 305 -18.36 -6.69 38.89
C GLU A 305 -19.15 -7.97 39.16
N TYR A 306 -19.78 -8.04 40.33
CA TYR A 306 -20.74 -9.08 40.69
C TYR A 306 -22.12 -8.65 40.19
N ARG A 307 -22.73 -9.42 39.29
CA ARG A 307 -24.02 -9.09 38.66
C ARG A 307 -25.11 -10.06 39.08
N ASN A 308 -26.35 -9.58 39.12
CA ASN A 308 -27.55 -10.37 39.42
C ASN A 308 -27.54 -11.04 40.81
N LEU A 309 -27.04 -10.34 41.84
CA LEU A 309 -27.18 -10.80 43.22
C LEU A 309 -28.64 -10.59 43.69
N PRO A 310 -29.30 -11.60 44.28
CA PRO A 310 -30.66 -11.44 44.82
C PRO A 310 -30.70 -10.39 45.95
N ASP A 311 -31.74 -9.53 45.99
CA ASP A 311 -31.90 -8.43 46.96
C ASP A 311 -31.90 -8.83 48.46
N THR A 312 -31.93 -10.12 48.75
CA THR A 312 -31.93 -10.67 50.12
C THR A 312 -30.56 -11.20 50.56
N MET A 313 -29.60 -11.21 49.65
CA MET A 313 -28.26 -11.74 49.84
C MET A 313 -27.21 -10.62 49.75
N ASP A 314 -26.12 -10.79 50.46
CA ASP A 314 -24.98 -9.88 50.46
C ASP A 314 -23.67 -10.67 50.39
N ILE A 315 -22.67 -10.06 49.78
CA ILE A 315 -21.35 -10.67 49.55
C ILE A 315 -20.42 -10.21 50.66
N ASP A 316 -19.60 -11.13 51.16
CA ASP A 316 -18.60 -10.84 52.19
C ASP A 316 -17.65 -9.70 51.77
N ASP A 317 -17.30 -8.83 52.73
CA ASP A 317 -16.39 -7.70 52.52
C ASP A 317 -14.98 -8.14 52.08
N ALA A 318 -14.65 -9.42 52.30
CA ALA A 318 -13.41 -10.05 51.86
C ALA A 318 -13.33 -10.34 50.34
N ALA A 319 -14.42 -10.14 49.59
CA ALA A 319 -14.44 -10.41 48.16
C ALA A 319 -13.55 -9.42 47.37
N PRO A 320 -12.73 -9.90 46.41
CA PRO A 320 -11.83 -9.04 45.67
C PRO A 320 -12.59 -8.07 44.77
N THR A 321 -12.26 -6.78 44.86
CA THR A 321 -12.81 -5.71 44.02
C THR A 321 -12.05 -5.54 42.70
N GLU A 322 -10.81 -6.01 42.64
CA GLU A 322 -9.93 -5.90 41.47
C GLU A 322 -9.29 -7.24 41.12
N ALA A 323 -9.10 -7.48 39.83
CA ALA A 323 -8.37 -8.62 39.29
C ALA A 323 -7.27 -8.13 38.34
N ARG A 324 -6.10 -8.78 38.39
CA ARG A 324 -5.01 -8.55 37.43
C ARG A 324 -5.13 -9.57 36.31
N ILE A 325 -5.39 -9.09 35.09
CA ILE A 325 -5.48 -9.93 33.90
C ILE A 325 -4.29 -9.67 32.99
N THR A 326 -3.57 -10.73 32.63
CA THR A 326 -2.52 -10.69 31.62
C THR A 326 -3.11 -11.18 30.31
N LEU A 327 -3.12 -10.29 29.32
CA LEU A 327 -3.61 -10.56 27.98
C LEU A 327 -2.41 -10.75 27.04
N THR A 328 -2.56 -11.62 26.05
CA THR A 328 -1.56 -11.87 25.00
C THR A 328 -2.13 -11.55 23.61
N GLY A 329 -1.32 -10.93 22.75
CA GLY A 329 -1.72 -10.62 21.38
C GLY A 329 -0.73 -9.71 20.65
N PHE A 330 -1.10 -9.26 19.45
CA PHE A 330 -0.28 -8.33 18.67
C PHE A 330 -0.28 -6.93 19.30
N GLU A 331 0.84 -6.21 19.23
CA GLU A 331 0.97 -4.87 19.82
C GLU A 331 -0.12 -3.88 19.37
N ARG A 332 -0.53 -3.95 18.10
CA ARG A 332 -1.60 -3.11 17.54
C ARG A 332 -2.95 -3.33 18.21
N ALA A 333 -3.24 -4.54 18.69
CA ALA A 333 -4.49 -4.85 19.37
C ALA A 333 -4.56 -4.17 20.75
N PHE A 334 -3.42 -4.02 21.43
CA PHE A 334 -3.35 -3.29 22.70
C PHE A 334 -3.49 -1.78 22.50
N ASN A 335 -3.02 -1.23 21.38
CA ASN A 335 -3.16 0.22 21.10
C ASN A 335 -4.61 0.64 20.84
N LEU A 336 -5.45 -0.29 20.37
CA LEU A 336 -6.88 -0.07 20.13
C LEU A 336 -7.75 -0.42 21.36
N LEU A 337 -7.17 -1.06 22.37
CA LEU A 337 -7.88 -1.47 23.58
C LEU A 337 -7.94 -0.30 24.57
N ALA A 338 -9.14 0.17 24.87
CA ALA A 338 -9.34 1.12 25.96
C ALA A 338 -9.31 0.37 27.31
N PRO A 339 -8.33 0.61 28.20
CA PRO A 339 -8.22 -0.12 29.46
C PRO A 339 -9.48 -0.05 30.34
N SER A 340 -10.25 1.04 30.23
CA SER A 340 -11.49 1.28 30.98
C SER A 340 -12.68 0.39 30.58
N THR A 341 -12.62 -0.25 29.41
CA THR A 341 -13.69 -1.16 28.95
C THR A 341 -13.51 -2.59 29.46
N LEU A 342 -12.33 -2.93 29.97
CA LEU A 342 -12.05 -4.24 30.51
C LEU A 342 -12.65 -4.37 31.90
N LYS A 343 -13.54 -5.34 32.07
CA LYS A 343 -14.19 -5.66 33.33
C LYS A 343 -14.36 -7.17 33.42
N VAL A 344 -14.17 -7.72 34.62
CA VAL A 344 -14.51 -9.12 34.91
C VAL A 344 -15.94 -9.13 35.43
N SER A 345 -16.86 -9.74 34.70
CA SER A 345 -18.27 -9.86 35.09
C SER A 345 -18.56 -11.27 35.57
N LEU A 346 -18.87 -11.41 36.87
CA LEU A 346 -19.28 -12.68 37.46
C LEU A 346 -20.80 -12.69 37.63
N ASP A 347 -21.48 -13.69 37.07
CA ASP A 347 -22.94 -13.83 37.17
C ASP A 347 -23.32 -14.60 38.44
N MET A 348 -24.08 -13.97 39.33
CA MET A 348 -24.45 -14.51 40.64
C MET A 348 -25.81 -15.23 40.65
N ASN A 349 -26.48 -15.39 39.50
CA ASN A 349 -27.81 -16.00 39.40
C ASN A 349 -27.93 -17.42 40.00
N LYS A 350 -26.83 -18.16 40.12
CA LYS A 350 -26.81 -19.57 40.56
C LYS A 350 -26.11 -19.77 41.91
N VAL A 351 -25.91 -18.70 42.66
CA VAL A 351 -25.11 -18.75 43.89
C VAL A 351 -25.99 -19.15 45.07
N GLU A 352 -25.48 -20.08 45.91
CA GLU A 352 -26.14 -20.57 47.12
C GLU A 352 -25.51 -19.95 48.38
N GLU A 353 -26.26 -19.93 49.49
CA GLU A 353 -25.81 -19.41 50.78
C GLU A 353 -24.60 -20.23 51.30
N GLY A 354 -23.50 -19.55 51.64
CA GLY A 354 -22.25 -20.17 52.09
C GLY A 354 -21.01 -19.77 51.28
N PRO A 355 -19.86 -20.43 51.51
CA PRO A 355 -18.62 -20.18 50.77
C PRO A 355 -18.70 -20.72 49.34
N GLN A 356 -18.37 -19.88 48.37
CA GLN A 356 -18.48 -20.16 46.94
C GLN A 356 -17.17 -19.85 46.22
N GLN A 357 -16.90 -20.57 45.14
CA GLN A 357 -15.69 -20.41 44.34
C GLN A 357 -16.02 -20.34 42.85
N ILE A 358 -15.53 -19.31 42.17
CA ILE A 358 -15.69 -19.14 40.71
C ILE A 358 -14.33 -18.98 40.05
N VAL A 359 -14.10 -19.72 38.97
CA VAL A 359 -12.87 -19.63 38.16
C VAL A 359 -13.02 -18.53 37.11
N ILE A 360 -12.05 -17.60 37.04
CA ILE A 360 -12.06 -16.53 36.03
C ILE A 360 -11.53 -17.08 34.70
N ASP A 361 -12.46 -17.44 33.82
CA ASP A 361 -12.21 -17.77 32.41
C ASP A 361 -12.53 -16.62 31.44
N GLU A 362 -12.14 -16.77 30.16
CA GLU A 362 -12.36 -15.78 29.09
C GLU A 362 -13.82 -15.36 28.93
N SER A 363 -14.78 -16.25 29.22
CA SER A 363 -16.22 -15.94 29.14
C SER A 363 -16.68 -14.84 30.09
N HIS A 364 -15.93 -14.57 31.15
CA HIS A 364 -16.22 -13.52 32.12
C HIS A 364 -15.66 -12.15 31.71
N ILE A 365 -14.94 -12.07 30.58
CA ILE A 365 -14.27 -10.85 30.11
C ILE A 365 -14.69 -10.56 28.67
N LYS A 366 -15.15 -9.34 28.39
CA LYS A 366 -15.44 -8.92 27.01
C LYS A 366 -14.15 -8.55 26.28
N LEU A 367 -13.52 -9.54 25.65
CA LEU A 367 -12.29 -9.37 24.87
C LEU A 367 -12.58 -9.21 23.37
N PRO A 368 -11.87 -8.33 22.65
CA PRO A 368 -11.91 -8.30 21.19
C PRO A 368 -11.25 -9.57 20.61
N SER A 369 -11.65 -9.96 19.40
CA SER A 369 -11.27 -11.24 18.75
C SER A 369 -9.76 -11.46 18.51
N ASN A 370 -8.91 -10.48 18.80
CA ASN A 370 -7.47 -10.51 18.58
C ASN A 370 -6.64 -10.51 19.88
N LEU A 371 -7.28 -10.70 21.04
CA LEU A 371 -6.65 -10.82 22.36
C LEU A 371 -7.15 -12.07 23.07
N ALA A 372 -6.23 -12.79 23.72
CA ALA A 372 -6.55 -13.96 24.54
C ALA A 372 -6.12 -13.75 26.00
N LEU A 373 -6.83 -14.38 26.94
CA LEU A 373 -6.45 -14.35 28.35
C LEU A 373 -5.29 -15.32 28.55
N PHE A 374 -4.12 -14.79 28.92
CA PHE A 374 -2.96 -15.62 29.25
C PHE A 374 -3.00 -16.07 30.71
N ARG A 375 -3.29 -15.14 31.64
CA ARG A 375 -3.36 -15.43 33.08
C ARG A 375 -4.27 -14.43 33.80
N SER A 376 -4.98 -14.88 34.83
CA SER A 376 -5.70 -14.05 35.80
C SER A 376 -5.12 -14.24 37.21
N ALA A 377 -5.09 -13.16 37.99
CA ALA A 377 -4.73 -13.17 39.41
C ALA A 377 -5.75 -12.31 40.20
N PRO A 378 -6.56 -12.89 41.09
CA PRO A 378 -6.62 -14.32 41.41
C PRO A 378 -7.22 -15.15 40.26
N ARG A 379 -6.88 -16.44 40.17
CA ARG A 379 -7.48 -17.36 39.20
C ARG A 379 -8.85 -17.87 39.66
N ILE A 380 -9.00 -18.00 40.97
CA ILE A 380 -10.20 -18.45 41.67
C ILE A 380 -10.62 -17.33 42.61
N VAL A 381 -11.85 -16.88 42.48
CA VAL A 381 -12.45 -15.90 43.38
C VAL A 381 -13.26 -16.67 44.42
N GLU A 382 -12.81 -16.62 45.67
CA GLU A 382 -13.51 -17.20 46.81
C GLU A 382 -14.28 -16.08 47.52
N PHE A 383 -15.56 -16.30 47.78
CA PHE A 383 -16.42 -15.33 48.47
C PHE A 383 -17.54 -16.04 49.22
N GLY A 384 -17.95 -15.47 50.35
CA GLY A 384 -19.14 -15.90 51.10
C GLY A 384 -20.37 -15.14 50.65
N VAL A 385 -21.50 -15.83 50.48
CA VAL A 385 -22.81 -15.21 50.29
C VAL A 385 -23.71 -15.53 51.47
N HIS A 386 -24.29 -14.49 52.05
CA HIS A 386 -25.11 -14.62 53.25
C HIS A 386 -26.48 -13.96 53.06
N THR A 387 -27.52 -14.61 53.56
CA THR A 387 -28.88 -14.07 53.49
C THR A 387 -29.18 -13.24 54.73
N TRP A 388 -29.65 -12.00 54.56
CA TRP A 388 -30.14 -11.19 55.66
C TRP A 388 -31.58 -11.59 56.02
N VAL A 389 -31.88 -11.68 57.31
CA VAL A 389 -33.23 -11.89 57.82
C VAL A 389 -33.56 -10.82 58.85
N ARG A 390 -34.79 -10.30 58.79
CA ARG A 390 -35.31 -9.43 59.83
C ARG A 390 -35.48 -10.24 61.13
N ALA A 391 -34.76 -9.86 62.17
CA ALA A 391 -34.93 -10.39 63.51
C ALA A 391 -35.37 -9.28 64.46
N ARG A 392 -36.22 -9.64 65.40
CA ARG A 392 -36.54 -8.78 66.54
C ARG A 392 -35.61 -9.20 67.66
N VAL A 393 -34.70 -8.31 68.05
CA VAL A 393 -33.79 -8.54 69.15
C VAL A 393 -34.32 -7.79 70.37
N GLY A 394 -34.36 -8.47 71.51
CA GLY A 394 -34.75 -7.87 72.78
C GLY A 394 -33.70 -6.85 73.22
N VAL A 395 -34.15 -5.69 73.70
CA VAL A 395 -33.23 -4.65 74.20
C VAL A 395 -32.99 -4.90 75.70
N GLU A 396 -31.85 -5.48 76.03
CA GLU A 396 -31.42 -5.62 77.42
C GLU A 396 -30.71 -4.35 77.90
N PRO A 397 -31.26 -3.63 78.90
CA PRO A 397 -30.65 -2.41 79.40
C PRO A 397 -29.43 -2.76 80.28
N ARG A 398 -28.22 -2.46 79.82
CA ARG A 398 -27.03 -2.48 80.68
C ARG A 398 -26.99 -1.18 81.48
N THR A 399 -27.12 -1.30 82.80
CA THR A 399 -27.00 -0.15 83.72
C THR A 399 -25.62 -0.14 84.35
N GLU A 400 -24.98 1.03 84.39
CA GLU A 400 -23.68 1.25 85.03
C GLU A 400 -23.82 2.26 86.17
N GLY A 401 -23.22 1.98 87.33
CA GLY A 401 -23.25 2.85 88.52
C GLY A 401 -23.89 2.22 89.76
N ARG A 402 -23.73 2.86 90.93
CA ARG A 402 -24.36 2.43 92.21
C ARG A 402 -25.38 3.48 92.67
N LEU A 403 -26.58 3.01 93.03
CA LEU A 403 -27.64 3.87 93.56
C LEU A 403 -27.29 4.43 94.96
N PRO A 404 -27.61 5.70 95.26
CA PRO A 404 -27.50 6.26 96.62
C PRO A 404 -28.32 5.47 97.64
N ARG A 405 -27.86 5.41 98.90
CA ARG A 405 -28.39 4.50 99.96
C ARG A 405 -29.88 4.66 100.29
N GLU A 406 -30.49 5.78 99.89
CA GLU A 406 -31.88 6.15 100.20
C GLU A 406 -32.88 5.74 99.11
N LEU A 407 -32.40 5.30 97.94
CA LEU A 407 -33.24 4.95 96.79
C LEU A 407 -33.11 3.46 96.44
N ARG A 408 -34.24 2.80 96.15
CA ARG A 408 -34.28 1.44 95.60
C ARG A 408 -34.85 1.48 94.19
N GLN A 409 -34.16 0.83 93.25
CA GLN A 409 -34.65 0.64 91.90
C GLN A 409 -35.94 -0.19 91.94
N ARG A 410 -37.03 0.38 91.43
CA ARG A 410 -38.34 -0.28 91.43
C ARG A 410 -38.55 -1.14 90.18
N GLU A 411 -38.27 -0.58 89.01
CA GLU A 411 -38.41 -1.26 87.72
C GLU A 411 -37.60 -0.50 86.66
N ILE A 412 -36.99 -1.21 85.70
CA ILE A 412 -36.44 -0.59 84.48
C ILE A 412 -37.41 -0.93 83.34
N LYS A 413 -38.06 0.09 82.80
CA LYS A 413 -38.97 -0.04 81.67
C LYS A 413 -38.26 0.39 80.39
N VAL A 414 -38.03 -0.56 79.48
CA VAL A 414 -37.41 -0.31 78.17
C VAL A 414 -38.51 -0.17 77.13
N ILE A 415 -38.52 0.95 76.40
CA ILE A 415 -39.50 1.21 75.33
C ILE A 415 -38.73 1.73 74.11
N PRO A 416 -38.74 1.02 72.97
CA PRO A 416 -39.36 -0.29 72.73
C PRO A 416 -38.55 -1.43 73.36
N ASP A 417 -39.23 -2.50 73.78
CA ASP A 417 -38.63 -3.72 74.34
C ASP A 417 -37.93 -4.58 73.28
N THR A 418 -38.26 -4.36 72.00
CA THR A 418 -37.68 -5.02 70.84
C THR A 418 -37.34 -4.03 69.74
N VAL A 419 -36.18 -4.23 69.10
CA VAL A 419 -35.76 -3.45 67.92
C VAL A 419 -35.65 -4.38 66.72
N GLN A 420 -36.10 -3.90 65.56
CA GLN A 420 -35.94 -4.61 64.30
C GLN A 420 -34.52 -4.37 63.77
N VAL A 421 -33.74 -5.44 63.69
CA VAL A 421 -32.39 -5.42 63.11
C VAL A 421 -32.30 -6.44 61.98
N PHE A 422 -31.44 -6.17 61.01
CA PHE A 422 -31.03 -7.14 60.01
C PHE A 422 -29.88 -7.94 60.60
N ILE A 423 -30.06 -9.26 60.70
CA ILE A 423 -28.99 -10.18 61.08
C ILE A 423 -28.85 -11.23 59.99
N TRP A 424 -27.64 -11.76 59.84
CA TRP A 424 -27.41 -12.91 58.99
C TRP A 424 -28.28 -14.09 59.44
N ARG A 425 -28.88 -14.81 58.50
CA ARG A 425 -29.76 -15.96 58.79
C ARG A 425 -29.09 -16.99 59.69
N SER A 426 -27.78 -17.21 59.52
CA SER A 426 -26.96 -18.11 60.33
C SER A 426 -26.96 -17.79 61.83
N TYR A 427 -27.13 -16.51 62.21
CA TYR A 427 -27.16 -16.08 63.62
C TYR A 427 -28.54 -16.17 64.26
N LYS A 428 -29.59 -16.44 63.47
CA LYS A 428 -30.96 -16.58 63.99
C LYS A 428 -31.24 -17.96 64.60
N SER A 429 -30.39 -18.97 64.33
CA SER A 429 -30.57 -20.34 64.84
C SER A 429 -29.72 -20.68 66.07
N SER A 430 -29.01 -19.70 66.63
CA SER A 430 -28.26 -19.79 67.90
C SER A 430 -28.97 -18.91 68.92
#